data_AF-A0A2G8RCK4-F1
#
_entry.id   AF-A0A2G8RCK4-F1
#
_cell.length_a   1.000
_cell.length_b   1.000
_cell.length_c   1.000
_cell.angle_alpha   90.00
_cell.angle_beta   90.00
_cell.angle_gamma   90.00
#
_symmetry.space_group_name_H-M   'P 1'
#
loop_
_entity.id
_entity.type
_entity.pdbx_description
1 polymer ?
#
loop_
_entity_poly.entity_id
_entity_poly.type
_entity_poly.pdbx_seq_one_letter_code
_entity_poly.pdbx_strand_id
1 'polypeptide(L)' 'MNSWCWLIDVLQVKYLNNIIEQDHRFIKRITRPMQTFKSLNSAAATLAGIEVAHMIRKGQFDRSGLSGFAQFGQLAG' A
#
# COMPACT_ATOMS: atom_id res chain seq x y z
N MET A 1 -38.03 -5.64 -12.16
CA MET A 1 -37.09 -4.77 -11.43
C MET A 1 -35.97 -5.51 -10.70
N ASN A 2 -36.23 -6.68 -10.09
CA ASN A 2 -35.28 -7.35 -9.18
C ASN A 2 -33.97 -7.82 -9.83
N SER A 3 -34.01 -8.27 -11.09
CA SER A 3 -32.83 -8.77 -11.80
C SER A 3 -31.81 -7.68 -12.18
N TRP A 4 -32.26 -6.43 -12.31
CA TRP A 4 -31.39 -5.29 -12.62
C TRP A 4 -30.56 -4.86 -11.41
N CYS A 5 -31.16 -4.82 -10.22
CA CYS A 5 -30.44 -4.54 -8.98
C CYS A 5 -29.34 -5.57 -8.72
N TRP A 6 -29.64 -6.86 -8.93
CA TRP A 6 -28.66 -7.94 -8.76
C TRP A 6 -27.43 -7.79 -9.68
N LEU A 7 -27.65 -7.36 -10.93
CA LEU A 7 -26.56 -7.14 -11.89
C LEU A 7 -25.69 -5.94 -11.48
N ILE A 8 -26.31 -4.89 -10.94
CA ILE A 8 -25.61 -3.71 -10.41
C ILE A 8 -24.74 -4.11 -9.21
N ASP A 9 -25.29 -4.88 -8.27
CA ASP A 9 -24.57 -5.33 -7.07
C ASP A 9 -23.33 -6.17 -7.44
N VAL A 10 -23.47 -7.09 -8.40
CA VAL A 10 -22.35 -7.92 -8.87
C VAL A 10 -21.25 -7.07 -9.52
N LEU A 11 -21.60 -6.05 -10.29
CA LEU A 11 -20.62 -5.15 -10.89
C LEU A 11 -19.91 -4.29 -9.84
N GLN A 12 -20.63 -3.83 -8.81
CA GLN A 12 -20.04 -3.07 -7.70
C GLN A 12 -19.05 -3.92 -6.89
N VAL A 13 -19.41 -5.16 -6.55
CA VAL A 13 -18.50 -6.09 -5.85
C VAL A 13 -17.24 -6.35 -6.68
N LYS A 14 -17.40 -6.59 -7.99
CA LYS A 14 -16.27 -6.82 -8.90
C LYS A 14 -15.37 -5.59 -9.01
N TYR A 15 -15.96 -4.39 -9.09
CA TYR A 15 -15.24 -3.14 -9.17
C TYR A 15 -14.42 -2.90 -7.89
N LEU A 16 -15.03 -3.07 -6.72
CA LEU A 16 -14.36 -2.91 -5.43
C LEU A 16 -13.21 -3.91 -5.26
N ASN A 17 -13.43 -5.17 -5.63
CA ASN A 17 -12.38 -6.20 -5.61
C ASN A 17 -11.21 -5.81 -6.52
N ASN A 18 -11.49 -5.27 -7.71
CA ASN A 18 -10.42 -4.85 -8.62
C ASN A 18 -9.60 -3.68 -8.07
N ILE A 19 -10.22 -2.73 -7.36
CA ILE A 19 -9.49 -1.65 -6.66
C ILE A 19 -8.57 -2.22 -5.58
N ILE A 20 -9.11 -3.11 -4.73
CA ILE A 20 -8.36 -3.73 -3.63
C ILE A 20 -7.19 -4.57 -4.18
N GLU A 21 -7.44 -5.36 -5.22
CA GLU A 21 -6.40 -6.17 -5.87
C GLU A 21 -5.31 -5.32 -6.53
N GLN A 22 -5.67 -4.18 -7.10
CA GLN A 22 -4.74 -3.25 -7.71
C GLN A 22 -3.83 -2.60 -6.66
N ASP A 23 -4.40 -2.18 -5.52
CA ASP A 23 -3.62 -1.61 -4.41
C ASP A 23 -2.60 -2.62 -3.87
N HIS A 24 -3.02 -3.87 -3.66
CA HIS A 24 -2.14 -4.95 -3.20
C HIS A 24 -1.05 -5.35 -4.19
N ARG A 25 -1.17 -5.00 -5.49
CA ARG A 25 -0.23 -5.43 -6.54
C ARG A 25 1.19 -4.94 -6.27
N PHE A 26 1.33 -3.71 -5.77
CA PHE A 26 2.63 -3.11 -5.49
C PHE A 26 3.34 -3.85 -4.35
N ILE A 27 2.64 -4.07 -3.24
CA ILE A 27 3.15 -4.80 -2.08
C ILE A 27 3.54 -6.24 -2.49
N LYS A 28 2.66 -6.95 -3.21
CA LYS A 28 2.94 -8.31 -3.71
C LYS A 28 4.15 -8.37 -4.64
N ARG A 29 4.38 -7.35 -5.47
CA ARG A 29 5.54 -7.29 -6.37
C ARG A 29 6.85 -7.21 -5.58
N ILE A 30 6.88 -6.44 -4.50
CA ILE A 30 8.07 -6.26 -3.65
C ILE A 30 8.30 -7.50 -2.77
N THR A 31 7.24 -8.10 -2.23
CA THR A 31 7.35 -9.22 -1.28
C THR A 31 7.56 -10.59 -1.93
N ARG A 32 7.08 -10.80 -3.16
CA ARG A 32 7.26 -12.06 -3.92
C ARG A 32 8.72 -12.55 -4.00
N PRO A 33 9.72 -11.71 -4.33
CA PRO A 33 11.12 -12.17 -4.36
C PRO A 33 11.75 -12.37 -2.97
N MET A 34 11.17 -11.81 -1.90
CA MET A 34 11.72 -11.89 -0.54
C MET A 34 11.37 -13.19 0.21
N GLN A 35 10.61 -14.11 -0.41
CA GLN A 35 10.11 -15.36 0.21
C GLN A 35 9.41 -15.13 1.56
N THR A 36 8.40 -14.25 1.58
CA THR A 36 7.56 -13.93 2.75
C THR A 36 8.36 -13.44 3.98
N PHE A 37 7.68 -12.80 4.93
CA PHE A 37 8.30 -12.35 6.16
C PHE A 37 8.40 -13.49 7.17
N LYS A 38 9.58 -13.66 7.79
CA LYS A 38 9.81 -14.65 8.86
C LYS A 38 9.14 -14.28 10.19
N SER A 39 8.75 -13.02 10.38
CA SER A 39 8.05 -12.54 11.56
C SER A 39 7.05 -11.43 11.22
N LEU A 40 6.00 -11.28 12.02
CA LEU A 40 5.03 -10.20 11.87
C LEU A 40 5.63 -8.83 12.13
N ASN A 41 6.55 -8.73 13.10
CA ASN A 41 7.25 -7.47 13.41
C ASN A 41 8.11 -7.02 12.22
N SER A 42 8.82 -7.94 11.57
CA SER A 42 9.58 -7.65 10.36
C SER A 42 8.68 -7.28 9.18
N ALA A 43 7.50 -7.91 9.06
CA ALA A 43 6.51 -7.55 8.05
C ALA A 43 5.99 -6.13 8.25
N ALA A 44 5.61 -5.79 9.48
CA ALA A 44 5.11 -4.47 9.85
C ALA A 44 6.15 -3.38 9.60
N ALA A 45 7.40 -3.57 10.05
CA ALA A 45 8.49 -2.62 9.81
C ALA A 45 8.78 -2.44 8.31
N THR A 46 8.73 -3.52 7.52
CA THR A 46 8.95 -3.45 6.08
C THR A 46 7.82 -2.68 5.37
N LEU A 47 6.57 -2.96 5.73
CA LEU A 47 5.41 -2.25 5.17
C LEU A 47 5.45 -0.76 5.53
N ALA A 48 5.76 -0.41 6.78
CA ALA A 48 5.92 0.98 7.21
C ALA A 48 7.04 1.69 6.42
N GLY A 49 8.20 1.05 6.23
CA GLY A 49 9.28 1.61 5.42
C GLY A 49 8.88 1.83 3.95
N ILE A 50 8.12 0.90 3.36
CA ILE A 50 7.59 1.03 2.00
C ILE A 50 6.62 2.22 1.91
N GLU A 51 5.73 2.39 2.89
CA GLU A 51 4.80 3.53 2.94
C GLU A 51 5.54 4.86 3.05
N VAL A 52 6.54 4.97 3.92
CA VAL A 52 7.37 6.18 4.08
C VAL A 52 8.11 6.51 2.79
N ALA A 53 8.75 5.53 2.16
CA ALA A 53 9.40 5.73 0.86
C ALA A 53 8.41 6.20 -0.21
N HIS A 54 7.18 5.70 -0.18
CA HIS A 54 6.13 6.08 -1.11
C HIS A 54 5.62 7.52 -0.87
N MET A 55 5.49 7.94 0.39
CA MET A 55 5.15 9.31 0.77
C MET A 55 6.26 10.30 0.37
N ILE A 56 7.54 9.94 0.53
CA ILE A 56 8.68 10.73 0.04
C ILE A 56 8.61 10.89 -1.48
N ARG A 57 8.42 9.78 -2.22
CA ARG A 57 8.31 9.80 -3.68
C ARG A 57 7.15 10.66 -4.18
N LYS A 58 6.04 10.72 -3.45
CA LYS A 58 4.89 11.55 -3.78
C LYS A 58 5.03 13.01 -3.34
N GLY A 59 6.08 13.37 -2.59
CA GLY A 59 6.21 14.70 -2.01
C GLY A 59 5.09 15.03 -1.01
N GLN A 60 4.55 14.02 -0.33
CA GLN A 60 3.46 14.18 0.64
C GLN A 60 3.95 14.72 1.99
N PHE A 61 5.25 14.73 2.21
CA PHE A 61 5.85 15.40 3.36
C PHE A 61 5.92 16.89 3.10
N ASP A 62 5.54 17.66 4.11
CA ASP A 62 5.62 19.12 4.04
C ASP A 62 7.07 19.57 3.82
N ARG A 63 7.27 20.75 3.23
CA ARG A 63 8.60 21.32 2.91
C ARG A 63 9.36 21.73 4.18
N SER A 64 9.54 20.82 5.13
CA SER A 64 10.16 21.07 6.43
C SER A 64 11.68 21.32 6.36
N GLY A 65 12.24 21.58 5.19
CA GLY A 65 13.68 21.77 4.98
C GLY A 65 14.53 20.50 5.20
N LEU A 66 13.92 19.38 5.56
CA LEU A 66 14.59 18.09 5.76
C LEU A 66 14.65 17.32 4.44
N SER A 67 15.77 16.62 4.20
CA SER A 67 15.85 15.69 3.07
C SER A 67 14.88 14.53 3.29
N GLY A 68 14.30 13.98 2.22
CA GLY A 68 13.40 12.82 2.34
C GLY A 68 14.06 11.64 3.05
N PHE A 69 15.39 11.48 2.92
CA PHE A 69 16.15 10.47 3.66
C PHE A 69 16.24 10.77 5.17
N ALA A 70 16.38 12.04 5.57
CA ALA A 70 16.35 12.42 6.98
C ALA A 70 14.97 12.18 7.61
N GLN A 71 13.89 12.43 6.88
CA GLN A 71 12.52 12.10 7.30
C GLN A 71 12.31 10.58 7.40
N PHE A 72 12.86 9.81 6.46
CA PHE A 72 12.86 8.35 6.54
C PHE A 72 13.53 7.85 7.82
N GLY A 73 14.71 8.38 8.16
CA GLY A 73 15.44 8.00 9.37
C GLY A 73 14.70 8.32 10.67
N GLN A 74 13.91 9.38 10.73
CA GLN A 74 13.10 9.72 11.92
C GLN A 74 11.92 8.75 12.14
N LEU A 75 11.38 8.17 11.08
CA LEU A 75 10.22 7.27 11.14
C LEU A 75 10.59 5.79 11.21
N ALA A 76 11.82 5.45 10.83
CA ALA A 76 12.34 4.08 10.81
C ALA A 76 13.06 3.66 12.11
N GLY A 77 13.09 4.53 13.13
CA GLY A 77 13.74 4.31 14.43
C GLY A 77 12.84 3.64 15.47
#